data_AF-A0A0Q4S6U5-F1
#
_entry.id   AF-A0A0Q4S6U5-F1
#
_cell.length_a   1.000
_cell.length_b   1.000
_cell.length_c   1.000
_cell.angle_alpha   90.00
_cell.angle_beta   90.00
_cell.angle_gamma   90.00
#
_symmetry.space_group_name_H-M   'P 1'
#
loop_
_entity.id
_entity.type
_entity.pdbx_description
1 polymer ?
#
loop_
_entity_poly.entity_id
_entity_poly.type
_entity_poly.pdbx_seq_one_letter_code
_entity_poly.pdbx_strand_id
1 'polypeptide(L)'
;MDLIQGNIITTMLTIFGTVIVAILGKQSLADVFDFFQRRKLKNLLNDLETYSVMDKFDDDFKTKFVTPYLKELYFFSLTGIDANEESIPKYIDFKNRLNYTWTKIKKAKQHFDLNSSEIKINLSIYERICANIAIVCFIILLLGGTILFTYLNQFKTQGIRDILIILSSLIIPAVIGILLIRAVGSILIAKQMENRLNKIN
;
A
#
# COMPACT_ATOMS: atom_id res chain seq x y z
N MET A 1 -35.05 9.85 -27.68
CA MET A 1 -35.08 9.27 -26.32
C MET A 1 -33.77 8.56 -25.99
N ASP A 2 -33.17 7.86 -26.97
CA ASP A 2 -31.90 7.12 -26.83
C ASP A 2 -30.67 7.99 -26.50
N LEU A 3 -30.60 9.22 -27.01
CA LEU A 3 -29.53 10.18 -26.70
C LEU A 3 -29.48 10.61 -25.22
N ILE A 4 -30.65 10.68 -24.57
CA ILE A 4 -30.75 11.09 -23.17
C ILE A 4 -30.35 9.93 -22.25
N GLN A 5 -30.76 8.70 -22.56
CA GLN A 5 -30.34 7.50 -21.83
C GLN A 5 -28.83 7.23 -21.99
N GLY A 6 -28.30 7.40 -23.21
CA GLY A 6 -26.85 7.29 -23.46
C GLY A 6 -26.03 8.28 -22.63
N ASN A 7 -26.45 9.55 -22.59
CA ASN A 7 -25.77 10.57 -21.79
C ASN A 7 -25.84 10.31 -20.28
N ILE A 8 -26.96 9.79 -19.77
CA ILE A 8 -27.08 9.43 -18.34
C ILE A 8 -26.13 8.28 -17.98
N ILE A 9 -26.04 7.25 -18.84
CA ILE A 9 -25.14 6.11 -18.64
C ILE A 9 -23.67 6.56 -18.65
N THR A 10 -23.25 7.41 -19.60
CA THR A 10 -21.88 7.94 -19.64
C THR A 10 -21.56 8.85 -18.47
N THR A 11 -22.50 9.69 -18.04
CA THR A 11 -22.30 10.58 -16.87
C THR A 11 -22.13 9.75 -15.60
N MET A 12 -22.95 8.71 -15.41
CA MET A 12 -22.81 7.77 -14.29
C MET A 12 -21.47 7.04 -14.36
N LEU A 13 -21.10 6.44 -15.50
CA LEU A 13 -19.79 5.79 -15.69
C LEU A 13 -18.61 6.70 -15.34
N THR A 14 -18.70 8.00 -15.66
CA THR A 14 -17.65 8.99 -15.38
C THR A 14 -17.56 9.32 -13.89
N ILE A 15 -18.71 9.46 -13.22
CA ILE A 15 -18.78 9.64 -11.75
C ILE A 15 -18.24 8.40 -11.03
N PHE A 16 -18.57 7.19 -11.50
CA PHE A 16 -18.06 5.95 -10.91
C PHE A 16 -16.57 5.74 -11.19
N GLY A 17 -16.09 6.06 -12.39
CA GLY A 17 -14.67 6.07 -12.71
C GLY A 17 -13.88 7.00 -11.78
N THR A 18 -14.42 8.19 -11.50
CA THR A 18 -13.82 9.13 -10.55
C THR A 18 -13.88 8.63 -9.10
N VAL A 19 -14.94 7.96 -8.67
CA VAL A 19 -15.02 7.35 -7.33
C VAL A 19 -14.05 6.17 -7.18
N ILE A 20 -13.93 5.29 -8.17
CA ILE A 20 -12.96 4.18 -8.17
C ILE A 20 -11.53 4.72 -8.17
N VAL A 21 -11.23 5.74 -8.98
CA VAL A 21 -9.93 6.43 -8.97
C VAL A 21 -9.69 7.14 -7.63
N ALA A 22 -10.69 7.71 -7.00
CA ALA A 22 -10.55 8.33 -5.68
C ALA A 22 -10.31 7.29 -4.57
N ILE A 23 -10.98 6.14 -4.63
CA ILE A 23 -10.77 5.02 -3.71
C ILE A 23 -9.38 4.43 -3.92
N LEU A 24 -8.95 4.22 -5.17
CA LEU A 24 -7.62 3.70 -5.54
C LEU A 24 -6.50 4.71 -5.27
N GLY A 25 -6.77 6.00 -5.44
CA GLY A 25 -5.82 7.09 -5.44
C GLY A 25 -5.58 7.75 -4.08
N LYS A 26 -6.50 7.61 -3.11
CA LYS A 26 -6.24 8.13 -1.75
C LYS A 26 -5.35 7.19 -0.96
N GLN A 27 -4.11 7.65 -0.81
CA GLN A 27 -3.23 7.38 0.34
C GLN A 27 -4.06 7.11 1.60
N SER A 28 -3.72 6.02 2.26
CA SER A 28 -4.43 5.55 3.45
C SER A 28 -4.48 6.65 4.50
N LEU A 29 -5.53 6.71 5.32
CA LEU A 29 -5.58 7.64 6.47
C LEU A 29 -4.36 7.48 7.40
N ALA A 30 -3.73 6.30 7.39
CA ALA A 30 -2.45 6.06 8.05
C ALA A 30 -1.31 6.93 7.49
N ASP A 31 -1.28 7.22 6.18
CA ASP A 31 -0.28 8.11 5.58
C ASP A 31 -0.46 9.58 6.04
N VAL A 32 -1.69 10.00 6.32
CA VAL A 32 -1.99 11.35 6.85
C VAL A 32 -1.61 11.44 8.33
N PHE A 33 -1.91 10.39 9.12
CA PHE A 33 -1.49 10.32 10.52
C PHE A 33 0.04 10.26 10.63
N ASP A 34 0.70 9.45 9.81
CA ASP A 34 2.16 9.40 9.69
C ASP A 34 2.72 10.76 9.27
N PHE A 35 2.06 11.50 8.37
CA PHE A 35 2.46 12.85 7.99
C PHE A 35 2.40 13.84 9.18
N PHE A 36 1.33 13.79 9.98
CA PHE A 36 1.22 14.63 11.17
C PHE A 36 2.26 14.25 12.24
N GLN A 37 2.52 12.96 12.44
CA GLN A 37 3.58 12.51 13.35
C GLN A 37 4.96 12.95 12.86
N ARG A 38 5.27 12.78 11.57
CA ARG A 38 6.52 13.24 10.94
C ARG A 38 6.70 14.74 11.06
N ARG A 39 5.62 15.52 10.90
CA ARG A 39 5.66 16.98 11.06
C ARG A 39 5.91 17.38 12.51
N LYS A 40 5.27 16.71 13.48
CA LYS A 40 5.53 16.92 14.91
C LYS A 40 6.96 16.54 15.29
N LEU A 41 7.49 15.46 14.71
CA LEU A 41 8.84 14.97 14.92
C LEU A 41 9.90 15.88 14.31
N LYS A 42 9.64 16.42 13.11
CA LYS A 42 10.49 17.41 12.46
C LYS A 42 10.55 18.70 13.27
N ASN A 43 9.45 19.08 13.92
CA ASN A 43 9.44 20.20 14.86
C ASN A 43 10.26 19.89 16.12
N LEU A 44 10.14 18.69 16.71
CA LEU A 44 10.97 18.26 17.85
C LEU A 44 12.48 18.19 17.53
N LEU A 45 12.83 17.79 16.31
CA LEU A 45 14.22 17.83 15.82
C LEU A 45 14.70 19.26 15.55
N ASN A 46 13.80 20.16 15.14
CA ASN A 46 14.09 21.59 14.96
C ASN A 46 14.13 22.36 16.29
N ASP A 47 13.51 21.85 17.36
CA ASP A 47 13.64 22.32 18.75
C ASP A 47 15.02 21.92 19.34
N LEU A 48 16.06 22.11 18.51
CA LEU A 48 17.49 22.09 18.77
C LEU A 48 17.91 23.07 19.89
N GLU A 49 16.98 23.79 20.54
CA GLU A 49 17.22 24.43 21.84
C GLU A 49 17.49 23.40 22.97
N THR A 50 17.15 22.13 22.74
CA THR A 50 17.51 21.00 23.62
C THR A 50 19.02 20.68 23.63
N TYR A 51 19.80 21.16 22.64
CA TYR A 51 21.25 20.95 22.62
C TYR A 51 21.98 21.63 23.79
N SER A 52 21.46 22.75 24.30
CA SER A 52 22.01 23.43 25.48
C SER A 52 21.92 22.59 26.77
N VAL A 53 21.01 21.60 26.80
CA VAL A 53 20.84 20.64 27.89
C VAL A 53 21.65 19.37 27.61
N MET A 54 21.83 18.98 26.35
CA MET A 54 22.63 17.83 25.94
C MET A 54 24.10 17.95 26.35
N ASP A 55 24.69 19.15 26.28
CA ASP A 55 26.10 19.36 26.66
C ASP A 55 26.43 19.01 28.11
N LYS A 56 25.42 18.91 28.99
CA LYS A 56 25.58 18.53 30.40
C LYS A 56 25.56 17.02 30.65
N PHE A 57 25.22 16.21 29.66
CA PHE A 57 25.21 14.75 29.78
C PHE A 57 26.57 14.15 29.45
N ASP A 58 26.88 13.03 30.11
CA ASP A 58 28.07 12.24 29.90
C ASP A 58 28.20 11.82 28.42
N ASP A 59 29.41 11.84 27.87
CA ASP A 59 29.64 11.58 26.44
C ASP A 59 29.24 10.16 26.05
N ASP A 60 29.29 9.23 27.01
CA ASP A 60 28.85 7.84 26.85
C ASP A 60 27.32 7.76 26.69
N PHE A 61 26.55 8.60 27.38
CA PHE A 61 25.09 8.67 27.22
C PHE A 61 24.71 9.28 25.86
N LYS A 62 25.43 10.32 25.41
CA LYS A 62 25.21 10.93 24.10
C LYS A 62 25.47 9.94 22.95
N THR A 63 26.56 9.19 23.04
CA THR A 63 26.99 8.29 21.97
C THR A 63 26.23 6.96 21.96
N LYS A 64 25.89 6.39 23.12
CA LYS A 64 25.22 5.07 23.22
C LYS A 64 23.70 5.13 23.23
N PHE A 65 23.10 6.27 23.59
CA PHE A 65 21.65 6.40 23.72
C PHE A 65 21.06 7.46 22.81
N VAL A 66 21.55 8.71 22.92
CA VAL A 66 20.99 9.84 22.17
C VAL A 66 21.20 9.69 20.66
N THR A 67 22.43 9.40 20.24
CA THR A 67 22.77 9.32 18.81
C THR A 67 22.04 8.17 18.09
N PRO A 68 22.02 6.93 18.63
CA PRO A 68 21.25 5.83 18.04
C PRO A 68 19.76 6.17 17.96
N TYR A 69 19.19 6.68 19.05
CA TYR A 69 17.78 7.07 19.10
C TYR A 69 17.43 8.12 18.03
N LEU A 70 18.25 9.16 17.86
CA LEU A 70 18.04 10.18 16.83
C LEU A 70 18.13 9.61 15.41
N LYS A 71 19.03 8.65 15.15
CA LYS A 71 19.11 7.97 13.85
C LYS A 71 17.86 7.16 13.54
N GLU A 72 17.38 6.39 14.51
CA GLU A 72 16.13 5.61 14.41
C GLU A 72 14.94 6.53 14.14
N LEU A 73 14.86 7.63 14.90
CA LEU A 73 13.82 8.65 14.77
C LEU A 73 13.83 9.31 13.39
N TYR A 74 15.01 9.70 12.91
CA TYR A 74 15.18 10.32 11.61
C TYR A 74 14.85 9.34 10.47
N PHE A 75 15.28 8.09 10.59
CA PHE A 75 14.96 7.05 9.62
C PHE A 75 13.46 6.79 9.55
N PHE A 76 12.78 6.68 10.69
CA PHE A 76 11.32 6.57 10.74
C PHE A 76 10.64 7.81 10.12
N SER A 77 11.15 9.01 10.40
CA SER A 77 10.61 10.25 9.84
C SER A 77 10.67 10.30 8.32
N LEU A 78 11.71 9.72 7.71
CA LEU A 78 11.89 9.67 6.25
C LEU A 78 11.13 8.50 5.61
N THR A 79 11.19 7.32 6.22
CA THR A 79 10.75 6.06 5.58
C THR A 79 9.41 5.56 6.11
N GLY A 80 9.07 5.88 7.36
CA GLY A 80 7.91 5.36 8.08
C GLY A 80 8.06 3.90 8.49
N ILE A 81 9.28 3.39 8.56
CA ILE A 81 9.63 2.03 8.96
C ILE A 81 10.29 2.15 10.33
N ASP A 82 9.69 1.55 11.36
CA ASP A 82 10.36 1.40 12.66
C ASP A 82 11.55 0.44 12.49
N ALA A 83 12.76 0.93 12.70
CA ALA A 83 13.99 0.19 12.55
C ALA A 83 14.95 0.63 13.64
N ASN A 84 15.76 -0.31 14.14
CA ASN A 84 16.85 -0.01 15.06
C ASN A 84 18.12 0.39 14.31
N GLU A 85 19.10 0.98 15.01
CA GLU A 85 20.36 1.43 14.40
C GLU A 85 21.05 0.33 13.58
N GLU A 86 21.01 -0.92 14.04
CA GLU A 86 21.63 -2.06 13.35
C GLU A 86 20.92 -2.49 12.05
N SER A 87 19.59 -2.32 11.97
CA SER A 87 18.80 -2.74 10.81
C SER A 87 18.68 -1.65 9.74
N ILE A 88 18.91 -0.38 10.09
CA ILE A 88 18.88 0.75 9.14
C ILE A 88 19.81 0.52 7.93
N PRO A 89 21.10 0.15 8.11
CA PRO A 89 21.99 -0.14 6.97
C PRO A 89 21.44 -1.25 6.07
N LYS A 90 20.83 -2.30 6.65
CA LYS A 90 20.23 -3.40 5.89
C LYS A 90 19.09 -2.92 5.00
N TYR A 91 18.25 -2.02 5.49
CA TYR A 91 17.17 -1.43 4.69
C TYR A 91 17.69 -0.53 3.57
N ILE A 92 18.77 0.22 3.81
CA ILE A 92 19.40 1.08 2.80
C ILE A 92 20.01 0.22 1.70
N ASP A 93 20.76 -0.82 2.05
CA ASP A 93 21.34 -1.76 1.09
C ASP A 93 20.25 -2.46 0.27
N PHE A 94 19.23 -2.99 0.94
CA PHE A 94 18.09 -3.65 0.29
C PHE A 94 17.39 -2.74 -0.72
N LYS A 95 17.15 -1.48 -0.35
CA LYS A 95 16.58 -0.48 -1.26
C LYS A 95 17.46 -0.27 -2.48
N ASN A 96 18.76 -0.13 -2.28
CA ASN A 96 19.71 0.17 -3.35
C ASN A 96 19.84 -1.00 -4.32
N ARG A 97 19.92 -2.24 -3.83
CA ARG A 97 19.97 -3.45 -4.66
C ARG A 97 18.75 -3.61 -5.55
N LEU A 98 17.55 -3.35 -5.02
CA LEU A 98 16.31 -3.56 -5.77
C LEU A 98 15.82 -2.34 -6.54
N ASN A 99 16.36 -1.15 -6.26
CA ASN A 99 15.90 0.15 -6.74
C ASN A 99 14.39 0.38 -6.49
N TYR A 100 13.95 0.18 -5.23
CA TYR A 100 12.55 0.36 -4.80
C TYR A 100 12.32 1.66 -4.03
N THR A 101 11.06 2.09 -3.97
CA THR A 101 10.64 3.19 -3.09
C THR A 101 10.40 2.70 -1.65
N TRP A 102 10.65 3.57 -0.68
CA TRP A 102 10.38 3.30 0.74
C TRP A 102 8.93 2.87 1.00
N THR A 103 7.96 3.43 0.27
CA THR A 103 6.55 3.04 0.38
C THR A 103 6.31 1.56 0.08
N LYS A 104 6.98 1.01 -0.96
CA LYS A 104 6.85 -0.41 -1.29
C LYS A 104 7.54 -1.29 -0.26
N ILE A 105 8.73 -0.88 0.19
CA ILE A 105 9.50 -1.58 1.24
C ILE A 105 8.69 -1.63 2.54
N LYS A 106 8.10 -0.51 2.96
CA LYS A 106 7.22 -0.43 4.14
C LYS A 106 6.04 -1.40 4.04
N LYS A 107 5.37 -1.48 2.88
CA LYS A 107 4.25 -2.41 2.67
C LYS A 107 4.64 -3.89 2.76
N ALA A 108 5.88 -4.23 2.45
CA ALA A 108 6.38 -5.60 2.50
C ALA A 108 7.11 -5.94 3.81
N LYS A 109 7.34 -4.96 4.69
CA LYS A 109 8.16 -5.06 5.91
C LYS A 109 7.83 -6.29 6.76
N GLN A 110 6.55 -6.63 6.93
CA GLN A 110 6.11 -7.76 7.76
C GLN A 110 6.60 -9.13 7.26
N HIS A 111 7.05 -9.21 6.00
CA HIS A 111 7.57 -10.42 5.37
C HIS A 111 9.10 -10.48 5.37
N PHE A 112 9.76 -9.52 6.04
CA PHE A 112 11.21 -9.43 6.06
C PHE A 112 11.79 -10.12 7.29
N ASP A 113 12.80 -10.95 7.05
CA ASP A 113 13.67 -11.50 8.09
C ASP A 113 14.95 -10.65 8.17
N LEU A 114 15.15 -10.03 9.33
CA LEU A 114 16.26 -9.14 9.63
C LEU A 114 17.38 -9.83 10.44
N ASN A 115 17.22 -11.11 10.79
CA ASN A 115 18.19 -11.84 11.62
C ASN A 115 19.48 -12.17 10.86
N SER A 116 19.42 -12.27 9.52
CA SER A 116 20.60 -12.45 8.67
C SER A 116 21.36 -11.15 8.43
N SER A 117 22.58 -11.26 7.90
CA SER A 117 23.40 -10.12 7.45
C SER A 117 22.64 -9.23 6.45
N GLU A 118 21.87 -9.85 5.57
CA GLU A 118 21.01 -9.20 4.57
C GLU A 118 19.53 -9.42 4.88
N ILE A 119 18.66 -8.55 4.36
CA ILE A 119 17.21 -8.74 4.46
C ILE A 119 16.80 -9.91 3.57
N LYS A 120 16.24 -10.95 4.18
CA LYS A 120 15.60 -12.06 3.46
C LYS A 120 14.09 -11.87 3.46
N ILE A 121 13.42 -12.35 2.42
CA ILE A 121 11.96 -12.32 2.37
C ILE A 121 11.47 -13.72 2.72
N ASN A 122 10.74 -13.83 3.82
CA ASN A 122 10.17 -15.09 4.27
C ASN A 122 8.66 -15.09 4.03
N LEU A 123 8.25 -15.74 2.95
CA LEU A 123 6.85 -15.94 2.60
C LEU A 123 6.48 -17.41 2.73
N SER A 124 5.52 -17.69 3.60
CA SER A 124 4.99 -19.05 3.78
C SER A 124 4.31 -19.55 2.51
N ILE A 125 4.26 -20.88 2.37
CA ILE A 125 3.57 -21.52 1.24
C ILE A 125 2.09 -21.11 1.21
N TYR A 126 1.44 -21.02 2.36
CA TYR A 126 0.04 -20.60 2.48
C TYR A 126 -0.19 -19.18 2.00
N GLU A 127 0.66 -18.22 2.38
CA GLU A 127 0.55 -16.83 1.90
C GLU A 127 0.68 -16.73 0.38
N ARG A 128 1.61 -17.50 -0.21
CA ARG A 128 1.79 -17.56 -1.67
C ARG A 128 0.55 -18.10 -2.37
N ILE A 129 -0.04 -19.17 -1.82
CA ILE A 129 -1.27 -19.78 -2.33
C ILE A 129 -2.42 -18.78 -2.21
N CYS A 130 -2.62 -18.17 -1.05
CA CYS A 130 -3.67 -17.18 -0.81
C CYS A 130 -3.57 -16.00 -1.79
N ALA A 131 -2.36 -15.47 -2.03
CA ALA A 131 -2.16 -14.39 -2.99
C ALA A 131 -2.52 -14.80 -4.43
N ASN A 132 -2.15 -16.01 -4.84
CA ASN A 132 -2.52 -16.53 -6.16
C ASN A 132 -4.04 -16.75 -6.28
N ILE A 133 -4.68 -17.32 -5.26
CA ILE A 133 -6.13 -17.53 -5.21
C ILE A 133 -6.85 -16.18 -5.30
N ALA A 134 -6.41 -15.17 -4.55
CA ALA A 134 -7.01 -13.84 -4.60
C ALA A 134 -6.98 -13.22 -6.01
N ILE A 135 -5.86 -13.39 -6.74
CA ILE A 135 -5.76 -12.95 -8.14
C ILE A 135 -6.73 -13.72 -9.04
N VAL A 136 -6.80 -15.05 -8.89
CA VAL A 136 -7.71 -15.90 -9.69
C VAL A 136 -9.18 -15.53 -9.42
N CYS A 137 -9.56 -15.40 -8.15
CA CYS A 137 -10.89 -14.95 -7.74
C CYS A 137 -11.22 -13.56 -8.30
N PHE A 138 -10.25 -12.63 -8.30
CA PHE A 138 -10.45 -11.31 -8.90
C PHE A 138 -10.77 -11.40 -10.40
N ILE A 139 -10.02 -12.21 -11.15
CA ILE A 139 -10.25 -12.43 -12.58
C ILE A 139 -11.63 -13.05 -12.82
N ILE A 140 -12.00 -14.07 -12.04
CA ILE A 140 -13.31 -14.72 -12.12
C ILE A 140 -14.44 -13.72 -11.84
N LEU A 141 -14.29 -12.87 -10.82
CA LEU A 141 -15.26 -11.83 -10.49
C LEU A 141 -15.43 -10.83 -11.63
N LEU A 142 -14.34 -10.39 -12.27
CA LEU A 142 -14.42 -9.50 -13.41
C LEU A 142 -15.13 -10.15 -14.61
N LEU A 143 -14.77 -11.39 -14.95
CA LEU A 143 -15.41 -12.14 -16.04
C LEU A 143 -16.89 -12.41 -15.74
N GLY A 144 -17.21 -12.80 -14.51
CA GLY A 144 -18.59 -13.02 -14.08
C GLY A 144 -19.42 -11.74 -14.17
N GLY A 145 -18.84 -10.61 -13.73
CA GLY A 145 -19.48 -9.29 -13.82
C GLY A 145 -19.73 -8.83 -15.25
N THR A 146 -18.78 -9.05 -16.17
CA THR A 146 -18.95 -8.70 -17.59
C THR A 146 -19.97 -9.59 -18.28
N ILE A 147 -19.96 -10.91 -18.02
CA ILE A 147 -20.98 -11.83 -18.56
C ILE A 147 -22.36 -11.43 -18.05
N LEU A 148 -22.51 -11.21 -16.74
CA LEU A 148 -23.78 -10.79 -16.13
C LEU A 148 -24.27 -9.46 -16.72
N PHE A 149 -23.36 -8.49 -16.92
CA PHE A 149 -23.68 -7.22 -17.57
C PHE A 149 -24.21 -7.43 -19.00
N THR A 150 -23.52 -8.22 -19.82
CA THR A 150 -23.95 -8.48 -21.19
C THR A 150 -25.29 -9.19 -21.25
N TYR A 151 -25.54 -10.14 -20.34
CA TYR A 151 -26.81 -10.85 -20.22
C TYR A 151 -27.95 -9.91 -19.82
N LEU A 152 -27.76 -9.10 -18.78
CA LEU A 152 -28.78 -8.17 -18.28
C LEU A 152 -29.11 -7.07 -19.30
N ASN A 153 -28.14 -6.65 -20.11
CA ASN A 153 -28.34 -5.62 -21.14
C ASN A 153 -29.17 -6.11 -22.34
N GLN A 154 -29.46 -7.41 -22.46
CA GLN A 154 -30.36 -7.94 -23.50
C GLN A 154 -31.84 -7.67 -23.19
N PHE A 155 -32.18 -7.41 -21.94
CA PHE A 155 -33.55 -7.12 -21.53
C PHE A 155 -33.88 -5.65 -21.72
N LYS A 156 -35.10 -5.36 -22.21
CA LYS A 156 -35.59 -3.97 -22.31
C LYS A 156 -35.61 -3.34 -20.92
N THR A 157 -34.85 -2.28 -20.75
CA THR A 157 -34.76 -1.50 -19.51
C THR A 157 -36.04 -0.67 -19.36
N GLN A 158 -36.86 -0.96 -18.35
CA GLN A 158 -38.18 -0.31 -18.18
C GLN A 158 -38.19 0.72 -17.05
N GLY A 159 -37.15 0.79 -16.21
CA GLY A 159 -37.04 1.83 -15.18
C GLY A 159 -35.66 1.98 -14.53
N ILE A 160 -35.56 2.93 -13.59
CA ILE A 160 -34.32 3.25 -12.85
C ILE A 160 -33.77 2.04 -12.10
N ARG A 161 -34.65 1.17 -11.58
CA ARG A 161 -34.26 -0.07 -10.91
C ARG A 161 -33.40 -0.97 -11.81
N ASP A 162 -33.80 -1.14 -13.07
CA ASP A 162 -33.09 -2.02 -14.01
C ASP A 162 -31.72 -1.45 -14.36
N ILE A 163 -31.64 -0.12 -14.52
CA ILE A 163 -30.36 0.59 -14.73
C ILE A 163 -29.42 0.35 -13.54
N LEU A 164 -29.92 0.47 -12.30
CA LEU A 164 -29.12 0.22 -11.10
C LEU A 164 -28.62 -1.23 -11.01
N ILE A 165 -29.46 -2.19 -11.38
CA ILE A 165 -29.09 -3.62 -11.39
C ILE A 165 -27.98 -3.87 -12.43
N ILE A 166 -28.15 -3.38 -13.66
CA ILE A 166 -27.15 -3.49 -14.73
C ILE A 166 -25.83 -2.83 -14.31
N LEU A 167 -25.88 -1.66 -13.67
CA LEU A 167 -24.66 -0.99 -13.23
C LEU A 167 -23.96 -1.74 -12.08
N SER A 168 -24.75 -2.25 -11.13
CA SER A 168 -24.25 -2.99 -9.97
C SER A 168 -23.52 -4.29 -10.35
N SER A 169 -23.89 -4.89 -11.50
CA SER A 169 -23.29 -6.14 -11.98
C SER A 169 -21.79 -6.01 -12.31
N LEU A 170 -21.32 -4.80 -12.63
CA LEU A 170 -19.90 -4.52 -12.84
C LEU A 170 -19.22 -3.95 -11.59
N ILE A 171 -19.93 -3.06 -10.88
CA ILE A 171 -19.34 -2.33 -9.76
C ILE A 171 -19.06 -3.26 -8.57
N ILE A 172 -20.03 -4.11 -8.20
CA ILE A 172 -19.89 -4.97 -7.01
C ILE A 172 -18.70 -5.93 -7.18
N PRO A 173 -18.57 -6.69 -8.29
CA PRO A 173 -17.43 -7.57 -8.49
C PRO A 173 -16.10 -6.80 -8.55
N ALA A 174 -16.06 -5.63 -9.17
CA ALA A 174 -14.84 -4.81 -9.24
C ALA A 174 -14.40 -4.31 -7.86
N VAL A 175 -15.33 -3.83 -7.03
CA VAL A 175 -15.04 -3.36 -5.66
C VAL A 175 -14.54 -4.51 -4.79
N ILE A 176 -15.24 -5.65 -4.79
CA ILE A 176 -14.82 -6.86 -4.05
C ILE A 176 -13.43 -7.30 -4.52
N GLY A 177 -13.21 -7.30 -5.83
CA GLY A 177 -11.94 -7.60 -6.45
C GLY A 177 -10.78 -6.72 -5.96
N ILE A 178 -10.98 -5.41 -5.96
CA ILE A 178 -10.00 -4.44 -5.46
C ILE A 178 -9.70 -4.69 -3.97
N LEU A 179 -10.72 -4.99 -3.16
CA LEU A 179 -10.54 -5.31 -1.75
C LEU A 179 -9.70 -6.58 -1.55
N LEU A 180 -9.94 -7.63 -2.35
CA LEU A 180 -9.14 -8.86 -2.33
C LEU A 180 -7.67 -8.57 -2.65
N ILE A 181 -7.40 -7.84 -3.73
CA ILE A 181 -6.03 -7.48 -4.12
C ILE A 181 -5.34 -6.61 -3.06
N ARG A 182 -6.09 -5.70 -2.41
CA ARG A 182 -5.57 -4.91 -1.29
C ARG A 182 -5.20 -5.78 -0.10
N ALA A 183 -6.03 -6.74 0.26
CA ALA A 183 -5.79 -7.65 1.38
C ALA A 183 -4.49 -8.46 1.20
N VAL A 184 -4.19 -8.90 -0.03
CA VAL A 184 -2.94 -9.62 -0.34
C VAL A 184 -1.81 -8.73 -0.84
N GLY A 185 -2.00 -7.41 -0.87
CA GLY A 185 -1.09 -6.47 -1.53
C GLY A 185 0.34 -6.50 -0.99
N SER A 186 0.51 -6.64 0.33
CA SER A 186 1.83 -6.79 0.95
C SER A 186 2.55 -8.05 0.48
N ILE A 187 1.81 -9.16 0.32
CA ILE A 187 2.35 -10.46 -0.09
C ILE A 187 2.77 -10.39 -1.57
N LEU A 188 1.95 -9.75 -2.42
CA LEU A 188 2.28 -9.55 -3.82
C LEU A 188 3.56 -8.72 -4.00
N ILE A 189 3.72 -7.64 -3.24
CA ILE A 189 4.93 -6.80 -3.27
C ILE A 189 6.14 -7.60 -2.77
N ALA A 190 6.01 -8.31 -1.65
CA ALA A 190 7.08 -9.14 -1.11
C ALA A 190 7.53 -10.22 -2.11
N LYS A 191 6.58 -10.92 -2.75
CA LYS A 191 6.86 -11.93 -3.79
C LYS A 191 7.58 -11.32 -5.00
N GLN A 192 7.21 -10.09 -5.41
CA GLN A 192 7.90 -9.38 -6.49
C GLN A 192 9.33 -8.98 -6.12
N MET A 193 9.56 -8.54 -4.88
CA MET A 193 10.89 -8.21 -4.38
C MET A 193 11.78 -9.46 -4.31
N GLU A 194 11.24 -10.57 -3.81
CA GLU A 194 11.94 -11.86 -3.72
C GLU A 194 12.36 -12.35 -5.11
N ASN A 195 11.43 -12.34 -6.06
CA ASN A 195 11.73 -12.72 -7.45
C ASN A 195 12.80 -11.84 -8.10
N ARG A 196 12.97 -10.59 -7.67
CA ARG A 196 14.03 -9.71 -8.16
C ARG A 196 15.36 -9.98 -7.46
N LEU A 197 15.36 -10.21 -6.15
CA LEU A 197 16.56 -10.61 -5.42
C LEU A 197 17.17 -11.88 -6.02
N ASN A 198 16.33 -12.88 -6.31
CA ASN A 198 16.75 -14.15 -6.92
C ASN A 198 17.24 -14.02 -8.37
N LYS A 199 17.07 -12.87 -9.02
CA LYS A 199 17.61 -12.60 -10.37
C LYS A 199 18.91 -11.79 -10.34
N ILE A 200 19.19 -11.12 -9.23
CA ILE A 200 20.37 -10.28 -9.03
C ILE A 200 21.50 -11.12 -8.43
N ASN A 201 21.15 -12.10 -7.60
CA ASN A 201 22.05 -13.13 -7.10
C ASN A 201 22.20 -14.26 -8.13
#